data_AF-A0A2X1B7Y5-F1
#
_entry.id   AF-A0A2X1B7Y5-F1
#
_cell.length_a   1.000
_cell.length_b   1.000
_cell.length_c   1.000
_cell.angle_alpha   90.00
_cell.angle_beta   90.00
_cell.angle_gamma   90.00
#
_symmetry.space_group_name_H-M   'P 1'
#
loop_
_entity.id
_entity.type
_entity.pdbx_description
1 polymer ?
#
loop_
_entity_poly.entity_id
_entity_poly.type
_entity_poly.pdbx_seq_one_letter_code
_entity_poly.pdbx_strand_id
1 'polypeptide(L)'
;MNKETIEKRKDLRMHLLIHLYEHYFKNKDKARYLRMKTEDIIADSETELAYKYLVDKGFVKNQSTSSITTLIITVDGIDFLESHILN
;
A
#
# COMPACT_ATOMS: atom_id res chain seq x y z
N MET A 1 19.05 4.58 -15.36
CA MET A 1 18.15 3.74 -14.53
C MET A 1 17.74 2.54 -15.37
N ASN A 2 18.04 1.31 -14.93
CA ASN A 2 17.74 0.10 -15.69
C ASN A 2 16.22 -0.11 -15.77
N LYS A 3 15.70 -0.52 -16.95
CA LYS A 3 14.29 -0.86 -17.18
C LYS A 3 13.79 -1.91 -16.17
N GLU A 4 14.64 -2.86 -15.81
CA GLU A 4 14.34 -3.91 -14.83
C GLU A 4 14.01 -3.36 -13.43
N THR A 5 14.68 -2.26 -13.01
CA THR A 5 14.41 -1.62 -11.73
C THR A 5 13.05 -0.91 -11.70
N ILE A 6 12.62 -0.37 -12.84
CA ILE A 6 11.33 0.32 -12.96
C ILE A 6 10.18 -0.68 -12.84
N GLU A 7 10.28 -1.82 -13.51
CA GLU A 7 9.25 -2.86 -13.44
C GLU A 7 9.15 -3.44 -12.03
N LYS A 8 10.28 -3.77 -11.38
CA LYS A 8 10.29 -4.22 -9.97
C LYS A 8 9.57 -3.23 -9.03
N ARG A 9 9.75 -1.93 -9.24
CA ARG A 9 9.06 -0.88 -8.47
C ARG A 9 7.56 -0.82 -8.76
N LYS A 10 7.13 -1.07 -10.00
CA LYS A 10 5.70 -1.16 -10.35
C LYS A 10 5.08 -2.38 -9.67
N ASP A 11 5.75 -3.52 -9.75
CA ASP A 11 5.30 -4.78 -9.16
C ASP A 11 5.16 -4.65 -7.65
N LEU A 12 6.16 -4.05 -6.98
CA LEU A 12 6.10 -3.79 -5.54
C LEU A 12 4.89 -2.93 -5.16
N ARG A 13 4.64 -1.82 -5.87
CA ARG A 13 3.49 -0.95 -5.60
C ARG A 13 2.17 -1.69 -5.78
N MET A 14 2.04 -2.49 -6.84
CA MET A 14 0.84 -3.28 -7.09
C MET A 14 0.64 -4.32 -5.98
N HIS A 15 1.71 -5.04 -5.61
CA HIS A 15 1.67 -6.04 -4.55
C HIS A 15 1.22 -5.44 -3.21
N LEU A 16 1.77 -4.31 -2.80
CA LEU A 16 1.39 -3.62 -1.56
C LEU A 16 -0.07 -3.15 -1.59
N LEU A 17 -0.54 -2.62 -2.72
CA LEU A 17 -1.93 -2.17 -2.87
C LEU A 17 -2.91 -3.35 -2.79
N ILE A 18 -2.61 -4.47 -3.46
CA ILE A 18 -3.39 -5.72 -3.39
C ILE A 18 -3.42 -6.24 -1.95
N HIS A 19 -2.29 -6.25 -1.26
CA HIS A 19 -2.23 -6.71 0.12
C HIS A 19 -3.14 -5.88 1.04
N LEU A 20 -3.18 -4.55 0.87
CA LEU A 20 -4.10 -3.68 1.62
C LEU A 20 -5.56 -3.95 1.27
N TYR A 21 -5.88 -4.17 -0.01
CA TYR A 21 -7.22 -4.54 -0.47
C TYR A 21 -7.69 -5.86 0.15
N GLU A 22 -6.86 -6.89 0.08
CA GLU A 22 -7.17 -8.18 0.69
C GLU A 22 -7.37 -8.05 2.20
N HIS A 23 -6.48 -7.30 2.87
CA HIS A 23 -6.60 -7.05 4.30
C HIS A 23 -7.91 -6.33 4.64
N TYR A 24 -8.33 -5.36 3.81
CA TYR A 24 -9.58 -4.62 3.99
C TYR A 24 -10.82 -5.52 3.95
N PHE A 25 -10.89 -6.48 3.02
CA PHE A 25 -12.07 -7.35 2.84
C PHE A 25 -12.02 -8.67 3.62
N LYS A 26 -10.84 -9.22 3.91
CA LYS A 26 -10.70 -10.47 4.68
C LYS A 26 -11.02 -10.27 6.17
N ASN A 27 -10.81 -9.07 6.69
CA ASN A 27 -10.94 -8.78 8.12
C ASN A 27 -12.32 -8.19 8.47
N LYS A 28 -13.41 -8.96 8.28
CA LYS A 28 -14.79 -8.49 8.56
C LYS A 28 -15.00 -7.99 10.01
N ASP A 29 -14.25 -8.56 10.97
CA ASP A 29 -14.39 -8.25 12.40
C ASP A 29 -13.20 -7.46 12.99
N LYS A 30 -12.21 -7.07 12.16
CA LYS A 30 -11.07 -6.27 12.61
C LYS A 30 -11.03 -4.92 11.88
N ALA A 31 -10.13 -4.08 12.35
CA ALA A 31 -9.83 -2.82 11.71
C ALA A 31 -9.53 -2.96 10.21
N ARG A 32 -10.20 -2.15 9.41
CA ARG A 32 -10.00 -1.99 7.95
C ARG A 32 -8.67 -1.30 7.58
N TYR A 33 -7.73 -1.26 8.52
CA TYR A 33 -6.43 -0.63 8.39
C TYR A 33 -5.34 -1.63 8.77
N LEU A 34 -4.20 -1.53 8.11
CA LEU A 34 -3.00 -2.30 8.43
C LEU A 34 -2.12 -1.46 9.36
N ARG A 35 -1.73 -2.02 10.51
CA ARG A 35 -0.76 -1.39 11.41
C ARG A 35 0.60 -2.06 11.21
N MET A 36 1.61 -1.25 10.96
CA MET A 36 3.00 -1.66 10.89
C MET A 36 3.82 -0.79 11.82
N LYS A 37 4.95 -1.31 12.32
CA LYS A 37 5.87 -0.42 12.99
C LYS A 37 6.50 0.50 11.95
N THR A 38 6.67 1.76 12.33
CA THR A 38 7.27 2.75 11.43
C THR A 38 8.70 2.36 11.03
N GLU A 39 9.45 1.73 11.95
CA GLU A 39 10.80 1.20 11.67
C GLU A 39 10.83 0.14 10.57
N ASP A 40 9.82 -0.73 10.49
CA ASP A 40 9.77 -1.80 9.49
C ASP A 40 9.55 -1.25 8.07
N ILE A 41 8.83 -0.12 7.96
CA ILE A 41 8.60 0.55 6.67
C ILE A 41 9.85 1.30 6.23
N ILE A 42 10.50 2.04 7.13
CA ILE A 42 11.67 2.87 6.81
C ILE A 42 12.93 2.01 6.60
N ALA A 43 13.01 0.83 7.22
CA ALA A 43 14.12 -0.09 7.03
C ALA A 43 14.25 -0.59 5.58
N ASP A 44 13.16 -0.57 4.82
CA ASP A 44 13.16 -0.85 3.38
C ASP A 44 12.78 0.40 2.58
N SER A 45 13.81 1.09 2.07
CA SER A 45 13.65 2.31 1.27
C SER A 45 12.75 2.13 0.04
N GLU A 46 12.69 0.93 -0.57
CA GLU A 46 11.82 0.70 -1.73
C GLU A 46 10.36 0.55 -1.29
N THR A 47 10.11 -0.07 -0.14
CA THR A 47 8.78 -0.13 0.48
C THR A 47 8.30 1.26 0.92
N GLU A 48 9.17 2.06 1.54
CA GLU A 48 8.85 3.44 1.91
C GLU A 48 8.47 4.27 0.67
N LEU A 49 9.28 4.24 -0.39
CA LEU A 49 9.01 4.95 -1.63
C LEU A 49 7.73 4.45 -2.32
N ALA A 50 7.47 3.15 -2.28
CA ALA A 50 6.26 2.57 -2.85
C ALA A 50 5.00 3.07 -2.12
N TYR A 51 4.98 3.03 -0.79
CA TYR A 51 3.86 3.58 -0.01
C TYR A 51 3.71 5.08 -0.19
N LYS A 52 4.81 5.83 -0.20
CA LYS A 52 4.79 7.27 -0.49
C LYS A 52 4.11 7.54 -1.83
N TYR A 53 4.50 6.81 -2.88
CA TYR A 53 3.87 6.95 -4.20
C TYR A 53 2.37 6.65 -4.17
N LEU A 54 1.96 5.57 -3.51
CA LEU A 54 0.54 5.18 -3.41
C LEU A 54 -0.28 6.22 -2.64
N VAL A 55 0.32 6.83 -1.61
CA VAL A 55 -0.28 7.94 -0.85
C VAL A 55 -0.40 9.19 -1.72
N ASP A 56 0.68 9.56 -2.43
CA ASP A 56 0.68 10.72 -3.32
C ASP A 56 -0.32 10.55 -4.49
N LYS A 57 -0.64 9.31 -4.88
CA LYS A 57 -1.69 8.98 -5.86
C LYS A 57 -3.11 8.93 -5.28
N GLY A 58 -3.26 8.99 -3.96
CA GLY A 58 -4.56 8.92 -3.29
C GLY A 58 -5.14 7.51 -3.15
N PHE A 59 -4.39 6.45 -3.51
CA PHE A 59 -4.84 5.06 -3.38
C PHE A 59 -4.68 4.51 -1.96
N VAL A 60 -3.78 5.11 -1.18
CA VAL A 60 -3.55 4.77 0.23
C VAL A 60 -3.57 6.06 1.05
N LYS A 61 -4.04 5.97 2.28
CA LYS A 61 -3.83 6.99 3.32
C LYS A 61 -2.97 6.39 4.41
N ASN A 62 -2.06 7.19 4.96
CA ASN A 62 -1.31 6.82 6.15
C ASN A 62 -1.62 7.75 7.32
N GLN A 63 -1.56 7.20 8.52
CA GLN A 63 -1.55 7.94 9.78
C GLN A 63 -0.40 7.40 10.60
N SER A 64 0.63 8.21 10.77
CA SER A 64 1.83 7.82 11.50
C SER A 64 1.86 8.48 12.87
N THR A 65 2.13 7.68 13.89
CA THR A 65 2.63 8.12 15.19
C THR A 65 4.12 7.79 15.27
N SER A 66 4.79 8.19 16.35
CA SER A 66 6.25 8.01 16.51
C SER A 66 6.73 6.56 16.36
N SER A 67 5.87 5.55 16.61
CA SER A 67 6.25 4.13 16.55
C SER A 67 5.38 3.28 15.63
N ILE A 68 4.19 3.75 15.24
CA ILE A 68 3.23 2.97 14.46
C ILE A 68 2.77 3.78 13.25
N THR A 69 2.81 3.14 12.09
CA THR A 69 2.17 3.65 10.88
C THR A 69 0.94 2.81 10.57
N THR A 70 -0.19 3.49 10.45
CA THR A 70 -1.47 2.90 10.03
C THR A 70 -1.67 3.20 8.56
N LEU A 71 -1.86 2.17 7.75
CA LEU A 71 -2.09 2.23 6.31
C LEU A 71 -3.54 1.83 6.00
N ILE A 72 -4.20 2.62 5.16
CA ILE A 72 -5.61 2.46 4.83
C ILE A 72 -5.75 2.56 3.32
N ILE A 73 -6.29 1.53 2.67
CA ILE A 73 -6.65 1.65 1.25
C ILE A 73 -7.87 2.58 1.12
N THR A 74 -7.84 3.47 0.12
CA THR A 74 -8.95 4.39 -0.14
C THR A 74 -9.97 3.76 -1.08
N VAL A 75 -11.13 4.41 -1.24
CA VAL A 75 -12.13 4.02 -2.24
C VAL A 75 -11.51 4.08 -3.64
N ASP A 76 -10.77 5.15 -3.97
CA ASP A 76 -10.10 5.27 -5.27
C ASP A 76 -9.10 4.12 -5.52
N GLY A 77 -8.39 3.66 -4.49
CA GLY A 77 -7.48 2.53 -4.58
C GLY A 77 -8.19 1.19 -4.76
N ILE A 78 -9.35 1.01 -4.13
CA ILE A 78 -10.23 -0.15 -4.30
C ILE A 78 -10.77 -0.18 -5.73
N ASP A 79 -11.39 0.91 -6.19
CA ASP A 79 -11.98 1.01 -7.52
C ASP A 79 -10.93 0.76 -8.62
N PHE A 80 -9.72 1.30 -8.43
CA PHE A 80 -8.60 1.06 -9.34
C PHE A 80 -8.24 -0.42 -9.46
N LEU A 81 -8.17 -1.15 -8.34
CA LEU A 81 -7.84 -2.58 -8.35
C LEU A 81 -8.96 -3.40 -8.95
N GLU A 82 -10.21 -3.13 -8.57
CA GLU A 82 -11.36 -3.84 -9.13
C GLU A 82 -11.46 -3.63 -10.65
N SER A 83 -11.14 -2.43 -11.16
CA SER A 83 -11.12 -2.17 -12.60
C SER A 83 -9.94 -2.80 -13.35
N HIS A 84 -8.83 -3.12 -12.68
CA HIS A 84 -7.61 -3.70 -13.28
C HIS A 84 -7.51 -5.22 -13.11
N ILE A 85 -8.20 -5.81 -12.13
CA ILE A 85 -8.16 -7.25 -11.84
C ILE A 85 -9.37 -8.00 -12.41
N LEU A 86 -10.51 -7.32 -12.59
CA LEU A 86 -11.75 -7.93 -13.09
C LEU A 86 -12.03 -7.65 -14.58
N ASN A 87 -11.06 -7.13 -15.33
CA ASN A 87 -11.15 -6.92 -16.78
C ASN A 87 -10.05 -7.68 -17.54
#